data_AF-A0AAE1REX8-F1
#
_entry.id   AF-A0AAE1REX8-F1
#
_cell.length_a   1.000
_cell.length_b   1.000
_cell.length_c   1.000
_cell.angle_alpha   90.00
_cell.angle_beta   90.00
_cell.angle_gamma   90.00
#
_symmetry.space_group_name_H-M   'P 1'
#
loop_
_entity.id
_entity.type
_entity.pdbx_description
1 polymer ?
#
loop_
_entity_poly.entity_id
_entity_poly.type
_entity_poly.pdbx_seq_one_letter_code
_entity_poly.pdbx_strand_id
1 'polypeptide(L)'
;MGLNMLLIQDFLRYVTLATLPRTGMESLLVAPISKASANQRAGRSGRTGPGKCFRLYTAYNYMNGLDYNTVPEIQRTNLANVVLSLKSLGIHDLLKLIFALSALNKLGELTKVGRRMAEFPLDPMLSKMIVASDK
;
A
#
# COMPACT_ATOMS: atom_id res chain seq x y z
N MET A 1 21.88 -21.14 26.58
CA MET A 1 22.22 -20.46 25.31
C MET A 1 21.11 -20.72 24.31
N GLY A 2 20.16 -19.78 24.19
CA GLY A 2 19.01 -19.92 23.32
C GLY A 2 19.45 -19.88 21.86
N LEU A 3 19.18 -20.95 21.11
CA LEU A 3 19.22 -20.94 19.65
C LEU A 3 18.18 -19.93 19.17
N ASN A 4 18.60 -18.71 18.83
CA ASN A 4 17.78 -17.72 18.14
C ASN A 4 17.59 -18.18 16.68
N MET A 5 16.86 -19.28 16.49
CA MET A 5 16.51 -19.80 15.18
C MET A 5 15.22 -19.12 14.74
N LEU A 6 15.34 -18.06 13.93
CA LEU A 6 14.19 -17.53 13.23
C LEU A 6 13.88 -18.47 12.06
N LEU A 7 13.01 -19.44 12.31
CA LEU A 7 12.44 -20.31 11.29
C LEU A 7 11.43 -19.47 10.49
N ILE A 8 11.93 -18.53 9.68
CA ILE A 8 11.09 -17.89 8.68
C ILE A 8 10.90 -18.94 7.61
N GLN A 9 9.76 -19.62 7.68
CA GLN A 9 9.25 -20.37 6.55
C GLN A 9 8.90 -19.33 5.47
N ASP A 10 9.92 -18.89 4.72
CA ASP A 10 9.78 -17.91 3.65
C ASP A 10 8.99 -18.57 2.51
N PHE A 11 7.67 -18.61 2.69
CA PHE A 11 6.77 -18.73 1.57
C PHE A 11 7.11 -17.58 0.62
N LEU A 12 7.35 -17.89 -0.64
CA LEU A 12 7.66 -16.93 -1.71
C LEU A 12 6.60 -15.83 -1.87
N ARG A 13 5.50 -15.91 -1.14
CA ARG A 13 4.28 -15.17 -1.35
C ARG A 13 4.08 -14.17 -0.22
N TYR A 14 3.87 -12.91 -0.56
CA TYR A 14 3.33 -11.91 0.36
C TYR A 14 1.96 -11.47 -0.12
N VAL A 15 1.11 -11.09 0.83
CA VAL A 15 -0.19 -10.47 0.53
C VAL A 15 0.08 -9.01 0.23
N THR A 16 -0.34 -8.56 -0.95
CA THR A 16 -0.25 -7.16 -1.37
C THR A 16 -1.61 -6.65 -1.78
N LEU A 17 -1.87 -5.38 -1.52
CA LEU A 17 -2.96 -4.66 -2.16
C LEU A 17 -2.57 -4.32 -3.59
N ALA A 18 -3.50 -4.52 -4.51
CA ALA A 18 -3.38 -4.12 -5.90
C ALA A 18 -4.73 -3.62 -6.43
N THR A 19 -4.73 -2.47 -7.10
CA THR A 19 -5.91 -1.93 -7.77
C THR A 19 -6.05 -2.53 -9.16
N LEU A 20 -7.23 -3.06 -9.49
CA LEU A 20 -7.53 -3.51 -10.85
C LEU A 20 -7.74 -2.27 -11.76
N PRO A 21 -6.98 -2.09 -12.85
CA PRO A 21 -7.08 -0.88 -13.68
C PRO A 21 -8.43 -0.76 -14.40
N ARG A 22 -9.15 -1.87 -14.56
CA ARG A 22 -10.44 -1.93 -15.25
C ARG A 22 -11.61 -1.52 -14.36
N THR A 23 -11.54 -1.84 -13.06
CA THR A 23 -12.65 -1.60 -12.11
C THR A 23 -12.33 -0.52 -11.09
N GLY A 24 -11.06 -0.12 -10.95
CA GLY A 24 -10.60 0.81 -9.91
C GLY A 24 -10.73 0.24 -8.49
N MET A 25 -11.05 -1.05 -8.36
CA MET A 25 -11.24 -1.70 -7.06
C MET A 25 -9.93 -2.28 -6.55
N GLU A 26 -9.71 -2.16 -5.25
CA GLU A 26 -8.57 -2.77 -4.56
C GLU A 26 -8.87 -4.23 -4.22
N SER A 27 -7.90 -5.11 -4.46
CA SER A 27 -7.99 -6.52 -4.12
C SER A 27 -6.69 -6.98 -3.45
N LEU A 28 -6.84 -7.92 -2.52
CA LEU A 28 -5.72 -8.59 -1.86
C LEU A 28 -5.22 -9.72 -2.76
N LEU A 29 -4.06 -9.53 -3.35
CA LEU A 29 -3.43 -10.51 -4.22
C LEU A 29 -2.20 -11.13 -3.54
N VAL A 30 -1.94 -12.38 -3.88
CA VAL A 30 -0.79 -13.11 -3.40
C VAL A 30 0.32 -13.03 -4.45
N ALA A 31 1.37 -12.24 -4.17
CA ALA A 31 2.44 -11.91 -5.11
C ALA A 31 3.81 -12.43 -4.63
N PRO A 32 4.78 -12.69 -5.54
CA PRO A 32 6.12 -13.14 -5.16
C PRO A 32 6.95 -12.05 -4.46
N ILE A 33 7.66 -12.38 -3.39
CA ILE A 33 8.52 -11.42 -2.64
C ILE A 33 9.69 -10.91 -3.48
N SER A 34 10.19 -9.71 -3.17
CA SER A 34 11.44 -9.21 -3.77
C SER A 34 12.67 -9.77 -3.06
N LYS A 35 13.82 -9.75 -3.75
CA LYS A 35 15.13 -10.10 -3.16
C LYS A 35 15.46 -9.20 -1.97
N ALA A 36 15.16 -7.91 -2.07
CA ALA A 36 15.36 -6.96 -0.97
C ALA A 36 14.56 -7.37 0.29
N SER A 37 13.28 -7.75 0.13
CA SER A 37 12.45 -8.22 1.25
C SER A 37 12.99 -9.53 1.86
N ALA A 38 13.39 -10.48 1.02
CA ALA A 38 14.01 -11.73 1.47
C ALA A 38 15.30 -11.48 2.29
N ASN A 39 16.13 -10.53 1.86
CA ASN A 39 17.36 -10.16 2.58
C ASN A 39 17.05 -9.45 3.91
N GLN A 40 16.04 -8.58 3.95
CA GLN A 40 15.59 -7.95 5.21
C GLN A 40 15.10 -9.00 6.21
N ARG A 41 14.32 -9.98 5.75
CA ARG A 41 13.84 -11.11 6.58
C ARG A 41 15.00 -11.94 7.13
N ALA A 42 15.96 -12.30 6.28
CA ALA A 42 17.18 -12.97 6.71
C ALA A 42 17.97 -12.15 7.75
N GLY A 43 18.06 -10.83 7.56
CA GLY A 43 18.72 -9.90 8.48
C GLY A 43 18.06 -9.81 9.87
N ARG A 44 16.76 -10.13 10.00
CA ARG A 44 16.07 -10.11 11.31
C ARG A 44 16.58 -11.19 12.26
N SER A 45 17.11 -12.30 11.74
CA SER A 45 17.65 -13.42 12.53
C SER A 45 18.99 -13.06 13.22
N GLY A 46 19.74 -12.10 12.67
CA GLY A 46 21.10 -11.75 13.14
C GLY A 46 21.18 -10.61 14.17
N ARG A 47 20.06 -10.17 14.78
CA ARG A 47 20.06 -8.94 15.61
C ARG A 47 20.76 -9.08 16.96
N THR A 48 20.76 -10.28 17.54
CA THR A 48 21.25 -10.54 18.91
C THR A 48 22.42 -11.53 18.94
N GLY A 49 22.67 -12.25 17.83
CA GLY A 49 23.70 -13.27 17.75
C GLY A 49 23.67 -13.99 16.40
N PRO A 50 24.51 -15.02 16.18
CA PRO A 50 24.53 -15.78 14.94
C PRO A 50 23.18 -16.49 14.71
N GLY A 51 22.42 -16.03 13.72
CA GLY A 51 21.15 -16.60 13.30
C GLY A 51 21.27 -17.41 12.02
N LYS A 52 20.34 -18.34 11.80
CA LYS A 52 20.17 -19.08 10.54
C LYS A 52 18.84 -18.68 9.89
N CYS A 53 18.80 -18.67 8.57
CA CYS A 53 17.60 -18.39 7.78
C CYS A 53 17.45 -19.47 6.71
N PHE A 54 16.31 -20.15 6.69
CA PHE A 54 16.03 -21.21 5.72
C PHE A 54 15.08 -20.68 4.64
N ARG A 55 15.51 -20.73 3.39
CA ARG A 55 14.71 -20.28 2.24
C ARG A 55 14.03 -21.48 1.60
N LEU A 56 12.69 -21.49 1.55
CA LEU A 56 11.92 -22.60 0.94
C LEU A 56 11.80 -22.47 -0.59
N TYR A 57 12.88 -22.13 -1.26
CA TYR A 57 12.94 -21.99 -2.71
C TYR A 57 14.35 -22.26 -3.23
N THR A 58 14.46 -22.66 -4.49
CA THR A 58 15.76 -22.98 -5.10
C THR A 58 16.59 -21.71 -5.34
N ALA A 59 17.92 -21.86 -5.35
CA ALA A 59 18.83 -20.77 -5.71
C ALA A 59 18.55 -20.22 -7.11
N TYR A 60 18.14 -21.09 -8.04
CA TYR A 60 17.69 -20.70 -9.37
C TYR A 60 16.50 -19.73 -9.32
N ASN A 61 15.46 -20.06 -8.56
CA ASN A 61 14.28 -19.20 -8.43
C ASN A 61 14.62 -17.87 -7.74
N TYR A 62 15.56 -17.88 -6.79
CA TYR A 62 16.05 -16.64 -6.18
C TYR A 62 16.73 -15.73 -7.21
N MET A 63 17.56 -16.27 -8.12
CA MET A 63 18.29 -15.44 -9.08
C MET A 63 17.40 -14.98 -10.24
N ASN A 64 16.58 -15.88 -10.79
CA ASN A 64 15.85 -15.65 -12.04
C ASN A 64 14.35 -15.35 -11.87
N GLY A 65 13.73 -15.75 -10.75
CA GLY A 65 12.29 -15.64 -10.54
C GLY A 65 11.84 -14.47 -9.67
N LEU A 66 12.77 -13.78 -8.98
CA LEU A 66 12.45 -12.67 -8.09
C LEU A 66 13.09 -11.36 -8.56
N ASP A 67 12.27 -10.31 -8.57
CA ASP A 67 12.72 -8.95 -8.76
C ASP A 67 13.56 -8.46 -7.58
N TYR A 68 14.47 -7.53 -7.84
CA TYR A 68 15.31 -6.98 -6.76
C TYR A 68 14.48 -6.15 -5.77
N ASN A 69 13.62 -5.28 -6.29
CA ASN A 69 12.74 -4.40 -5.51
C ASN A 69 11.27 -4.70 -5.80
N THR A 70 10.39 -4.47 -4.82
CA THR A 70 8.95 -4.47 -5.05
C THR A 70 8.55 -3.17 -5.73
N VAL A 71 7.55 -3.22 -6.62
CA VAL A 71 6.88 -2.01 -7.15
C VAL A 71 6.50 -1.09 -5.98
N PRO A 72 6.62 0.24 -6.09
CA PRO A 72 6.24 1.13 -5.00
C PRO A 72 4.71 1.13 -4.80
N GLU A 73 4.28 1.33 -3.55
CA GLU A 73 2.86 1.31 -3.19
C GLU A 73 2.03 2.36 -3.93
N ILE A 74 2.62 3.54 -4.19
CA ILE A 74 1.98 4.63 -4.94
C ILE A 74 1.51 4.22 -6.34
N GLN A 75 2.12 3.20 -6.94
CA GLN A 75 1.73 2.69 -8.27
C GLN A 75 0.72 1.54 -8.18
N ARG A 76 0.43 1.01 -6.99
CA ARG A 76 -0.41 -0.18 -6.80
C ARG A 76 -1.76 0.11 -6.14
N THR A 77 -1.91 1.24 -5.45
CA THR A 77 -3.09 1.55 -4.65
C THR A 77 -3.86 2.75 -5.18
N ASN A 78 -5.11 2.90 -4.73
CA ASN A 78 -5.90 4.08 -5.02
C ASN A 78 -5.38 5.27 -4.19
N LEU A 79 -5.02 6.35 -4.89
CA LEU A 79 -4.47 7.56 -4.25
C LEU A 79 -5.54 8.54 -3.77
N ALA A 80 -6.83 8.26 -3.94
CA ALA A 80 -7.91 9.19 -3.63
C ALA A 80 -7.82 9.76 -2.19
N ASN A 81 -7.54 8.91 -1.20
CA ASN A 81 -7.35 9.31 0.20
C ASN A 81 -6.13 10.23 0.42
N VAL A 82 -5.01 9.85 -0.17
CA VAL A 82 -3.75 10.61 -0.04
C VAL A 82 -3.92 11.98 -0.66
N VAL A 83 -4.57 12.06 -1.82
CA VAL A 83 -4.78 13.32 -2.53
C VAL A 83 -5.77 14.21 -1.76
N LEU A 84 -6.83 13.66 -1.18
CA LEU A 84 -7.76 14.42 -0.33
C LEU A 84 -7.04 15.03 0.89
N SER A 85 -6.16 14.25 1.51
CA SER A 85 -5.33 14.69 2.63
C SER A 85 -4.35 15.79 2.21
N LEU A 86 -3.64 15.60 1.09
CA LEU A 86 -2.71 16.60 0.54
C LEU A 86 -3.42 17.90 0.14
N LYS A 87 -4.65 17.81 -0.38
CA LYS A 87 -5.44 18.99 -0.72
C LYS A 87 -5.89 19.75 0.52
N SER A 88 -6.22 19.04 1.60
CA SER A 88 -6.54 19.63 2.90
C SER A 88 -5.34 20.33 3.54
N LEU A 89 -4.12 19.88 3.21
CA LEU A 89 -2.86 20.53 3.58
C LEU A 89 -2.50 21.76 2.71
N GLY A 90 -3.32 22.11 1.71
CA GLY A 90 -3.09 23.29 0.87
C GLY A 90 -2.13 23.06 -0.31
N ILE A 91 -1.96 21.81 -0.77
CA ILE A 91 -1.15 21.53 -1.96
C ILE A 91 -2.07 21.59 -3.21
N HIS A 92 -1.75 22.51 -4.12
CA HIS A 92 -2.61 22.86 -5.26
C HIS A 92 -2.01 22.46 -6.61
N ASP A 93 -1.72 21.17 -6.85
CA ASP A 93 -1.48 20.68 -8.23
C ASP A 93 -1.58 19.15 -8.35
N LEU A 94 -2.62 18.58 -7.74
CA LEU A 94 -2.76 17.13 -7.59
C LEU A 94 -4.11 16.64 -8.10
N LEU A 95 -4.34 16.71 -9.42
CA LEU A 95 -5.18 15.76 -10.17
C LEU A 95 -6.59 16.17 -10.65
N LYS A 96 -6.95 15.49 -11.75
CA LYS A 96 -8.28 15.17 -12.29
C LYS A 96 -9.03 14.06 -11.52
N LEU A 97 -8.37 13.33 -10.61
CA LEU A 97 -8.88 12.09 -9.99
C LEU A 97 -10.00 12.34 -8.95
N ILE A 98 -9.87 13.37 -8.10
CA ILE A 98 -10.91 13.68 -7.08
C ILE A 98 -12.12 14.39 -7.70
N PHE A 99 -11.98 14.98 -8.89
CA PHE A 99 -13.10 15.63 -9.58
C PHE A 99 -14.31 14.71 -9.74
N ALA A 100 -14.07 13.40 -9.96
CA ALA A 100 -15.11 12.39 -10.08
C ALA A 100 -15.94 12.17 -8.78
N LEU A 101 -15.38 12.45 -7.61
CA LEU A 101 -16.04 12.25 -6.31
C LEU A 101 -16.87 13.46 -5.85
N SER A 102 -16.87 14.56 -6.61
CA SER A 102 -17.50 15.85 -6.27
C SER A 102 -16.97 16.51 -4.99
N ALA A 103 -15.79 16.08 -4.51
CA ALA A 103 -15.12 16.74 -3.39
C ALA A 103 -14.37 18.02 -3.84
N LEU A 104 -14.16 18.22 -5.15
CA LEU A 104 -13.61 19.44 -5.72
C LEU A 104 -14.63 20.16 -6.62
N ASN A 105 -14.56 21.50 -6.64
CA ASN A 105 -15.24 22.35 -7.61
C ASN A 105 -14.55 22.32 -8.99
N LYS A 106 -15.21 22.86 -10.02
CA LYS A 106 -14.63 23.03 -11.38
C LYS A 106 -13.32 23.83 -11.41
N LEU A 107 -13.09 24.65 -10.38
CA LEU A 107 -11.90 25.47 -10.19
C LEU A 107 -10.76 24.73 -9.45
N GLY A 108 -10.95 23.46 -9.06
CA GLY A 108 -9.96 22.68 -8.33
C GLY A 108 -9.87 22.98 -6.83
N GLU A 109 -10.87 23.67 -6.28
CA GLU A 109 -10.98 24.03 -4.86
C GLU A 109 -11.81 22.99 -4.08
N LEU A 110 -11.48 22.79 -2.80
CA LEU A 110 -12.16 21.83 -1.94
C LEU A 110 -13.57 22.31 -1.58
N THR A 111 -14.59 21.48 -1.80
CA THR A 111 -15.99 21.82 -1.46
C THR A 111 -16.26 21.70 0.04
N LYS A 112 -17.38 22.25 0.52
CA LYS A 112 -17.82 22.07 1.93
C LYS A 112 -17.94 20.59 2.30
N VAL A 113 -18.39 19.75 1.36
CA VAL A 113 -18.44 18.30 1.51
C VAL A 113 -17.03 17.71 1.53
N GLY A 114 -16.16 18.10 0.61
CA GLY A 114 -14.76 17.64 0.57
C GLY A 114 -13.99 17.94 1.86
N ARG A 115 -14.22 19.10 2.48
CA ARG A 115 -13.62 19.44 3.78
C ARG A 115 -14.12 18.53 4.89
N ARG A 116 -15.43 18.30 4.96
CA ARG A 116 -16.04 17.40 5.95
C ARG A 116 -15.64 15.94 5.76
N MET A 117 -15.39 15.53 4.51
CA MET A 117 -14.85 14.20 4.20
C MET A 117 -13.41 14.02 4.68
N ALA A 118 -12.60 15.09 4.68
CA ALA A 118 -11.21 15.06 5.14
C ALA A 118 -11.06 14.97 6.67
N GLU A 119 -12.14 15.19 7.42
CA GLU A 119 -12.15 15.02 8.89
C GLU A 119 -12.14 13.54 9.29
N PHE A 120 -12.53 12.63 8.39
CA PHE A 120 -12.61 11.19 8.66
C PHE A 120 -11.40 10.44 8.07
N PRO A 121 -10.77 9.51 8.83
CA PRO A 121 -9.67 8.68 8.34
C PRO A 121 -10.20 7.47 7.54
N LEU A 122 -11.14 7.70 6.62
CA LEU A 122 -11.81 6.67 5.82
C LEU A 122 -11.64 6.96 4.33
N ASP A 123 -11.81 5.92 3.50
CA ASP A 123 -11.88 6.08 2.04
C ASP A 123 -12.90 7.16 1.64
N PRO A 124 -12.63 8.02 0.63
CA PRO A 124 -13.49 9.15 0.34
C PRO A 124 -14.89 8.69 -0.05
N MET A 125 -15.04 7.49 -0.60
CA MET A 125 -16.36 6.93 -0.90
C MET A 125 -17.17 6.67 0.37
N LEU A 126 -16.54 6.12 1.42
CA LEU A 126 -17.17 5.88 2.72
C LEU A 126 -17.43 7.17 3.48
N SER A 127 -16.46 8.10 3.50
CA SER A 127 -16.62 9.42 4.11
C SER A 127 -17.79 10.19 3.49
N LYS A 128 -17.96 10.11 2.16
CA LYS A 128 -19.10 10.72 1.46
C LYS A 128 -20.43 10.10 1.89
N MET A 129 -20.48 8.78 2.06
CA MET A 129 -21.68 8.08 2.52
C MET A 129 -22.08 8.53 3.93
N ILE A 130 -21.12 8.65 4.86
CA ILE A 130 -21.38 9.14 6.22
C ILE A 130 -21.88 10.58 6.20
N VAL A 131 -21.22 11.47 5.45
CA VAL A 131 -21.63 12.88 5.33
C VAL A 131 -23.01 13.03 4.67
N ALA A 132 -23.39 12.11 3.77
CA ALA A 132 -24.71 12.07 3.16
C ALA A 132 -25.79 11.51 4.10
N SER A 133 -25.42 10.65 5.05
CA SER A 133 -26.35 10.07 6.05
C SER A 133 -26.73 11.04 7.17
N ASP A 134 -25.96 12.10 7.39
CA ASP A 134 -26.22 13.16 8.37
C ASP A 134 -27.34 14.13 7.89
N LYS A 135 -28.16 13.71 6.93
CA LYS A 135 -29.22 14.50 6.29
C LYS A 135 -30.53 13.75 6.22
#